data_AF-A0A7C4RFX6-F1
#
_entry.id   AF-A0A7C4RFX6-F1
#
_cell.length_a   1.000
_cell.length_b   1.000
_cell.length_c   1.000
_cell.angle_alpha   90.00
_cell.angle_beta   90.00
_cell.angle_gamma   90.00
#
_symmetry.space_group_name_H-M   'P 1'
#
loop_
_entity.id
_entity.type
_entity.pdbx_description
1 polymer ?
#
loop_
_entity_poly.entity_id
_entity_poly.type
_entity_poly.pdbx_seq_one_letter_code
_entity_poly.pdbx_strand_id
1 'polypeptide(L)' 'MDKAEFLSFFLIALGVSLVIHHVVFWQRPFDVNDVMHHEFFEAIFFTAGLTLLIATHSKRRGEKLK' A
#
# COMPACT_ATOMS: atom_id res chain seq x y z
N MET A 1 -9.95 9.21 12.69
CA MET A 1 -8.97 8.88 11.65
C MET A 1 -8.48 10.20 11.07
N ASP A 2 -7.19 10.49 11.20
CA ASP A 2 -6.63 11.67 10.53
C ASP A 2 -6.54 11.45 9.01
N LYS A 3 -6.36 12.53 8.25
CA LYS A 3 -6.33 12.44 6.78
C LYS A 3 -5.19 11.55 6.27
N ALA A 4 -4.05 11.54 6.95
CA ALA A 4 -2.90 10.72 6.56
C ALA A 4 -3.14 9.24 6.92
N GLU A 5 -3.73 8.95 8.08
CA GLU A 5 -4.12 7.60 8.49
C GLU A 5 -5.21 7.03 7.55
N PHE A 6 -6.21 7.83 7.17
CA PHE A 6 -7.20 7.45 6.15
C PHE A 6 -6.54 7.15 4.80
N LEU A 7 -5.69 8.05 4.31
CA LEU A 7 -4.98 7.86 3.04
C LEU A 7 -4.08 6.62 3.08
N SER A 8 -3.43 6.37 4.21
CA SER A 8 -2.59 5.18 4.40
C SER A 8 -3.39 3.90 4.26
N PHE A 9 -4.51 3.79 4.97
CA PHE A 9 -5.40 2.62 4.87
C PHE A 9 -5.99 2.48 3.47
N PHE A 10 -6.36 3.59 2.84
CA PHE A 10 -6.87 3.58 1.46
C PHE A 10 -5.84 3.03 0.48
N LEU A 11 -4.58 3.50 0.54
CA LEU A 11 -3.49 3.03 -0.32
C LEU A 11 -3.18 1.55 -0.09
N ILE A 12 -3.15 1.09 1.16
CA ILE A 12 -2.96 -0.33 1.50
C ILE A 12 -4.10 -1.16 0.90
N ALA A 13 -5.35 -0.76 1.12
CA ALA A 13 -6.52 -1.46 0.61
C ALA A 13 -6.53 -1.51 -0.92
N LEU A 14 -6.13 -0.41 -1.57
CA LEU A 14 -6.04 -0.32 -3.02
C LEU A 14 -4.94 -1.24 -3.57
N GLY A 15 -3.75 -1.24 -2.98
CA GLY A 15 -2.67 -2.17 -3.34
C GLY A 15 -3.08 -3.63 -3.21
N VAL A 16 -3.69 -4.01 -2.08
CA VAL A 16 -4.22 -5.37 -1.88
C VAL A 16 -5.32 -5.72 -2.88
N SER A 17 -6.22 -4.78 -3.18
CA SER A 17 -7.28 -5.00 -4.16
C SER A 17 -6.75 -5.24 -5.56
N LEU A 18 -5.67 -4.54 -5.94
CA LEU A 18 -4.99 -4.77 -7.22
C LEU A 18 -4.33 -6.15 -7.26
N VAL A 19 -3.66 -6.58 -6.18
CA VAL A 19 -3.10 -7.95 -6.10
C VAL A 19 -4.21 -8.99 -6.30
N ILE A 20 -5.35 -8.82 -5.62
CA ILE A 20 -6.49 -9.73 -5.76
C ILE A 20 -7.02 -9.71 -7.20
N HIS A 21 -7.19 -8.52 -7.78
CA HIS A 21 -7.62 -8.37 -9.17
C HIS A 21 -6.67 -9.10 -10.12
N HIS A 22 -5.37 -8.85 -10.01
CA HIS A 22 -4.37 -9.46 -10.86
C HIS A 22 -4.37 -10.99 -10.75
N VAL A 23 -4.41 -11.55 -9.53
CA VAL A 23 -4.47 -13.00 -9.31
C VAL A 23 -5.74 -13.62 -9.90
N VAL A 24 -6.90 -12.98 -9.73
CA VAL A 24 -8.19 -13.51 -10.21
C VAL A 24 -8.28 -13.52 -11.74
N PHE A 25 -7.79 -12.47 -12.39
CA PHE A 25 -7.97 -12.29 -13.84
C PHE A 25 -6.82 -12.88 -14.67
N TRP A 26 -5.57 -12.84 -14.19
CA TRP A 26 -4.41 -13.33 -14.95
C TRP A 26 -3.83 -14.65 -14.44
N GLN A 27 -4.19 -15.09 -13.22
CA GLN A 27 -3.69 -16.32 -12.58
C GLN A 27 -2.16 -16.45 -12.52
N ARG A 28 -1.43 -15.33 -12.67
CA ARG A 28 0.02 -15.26 -12.66
C ARG A 28 0.50 -14.33 -11.55
N PRO A 29 0.55 -14.82 -10.30
CA PRO A 29 1.25 -14.08 -9.27
C PRO A 29 2.74 -14.16 -9.61
N PHE A 30 3.40 -13.03 -9.86
CA PHE A 30 4.85 -12.94 -10.10
C PHE A 30 5.32 -13.28 -11.53
N ASP A 31 4.72 -12.62 -12.54
CA ASP A 31 5.27 -12.60 -13.90
C ASP A 31 6.22 -11.40 -14.06
N VAL A 32 7.51 -11.68 -14.26
CA VAL A 32 8.55 -10.66 -14.40
C VAL A 32 8.27 -9.71 -15.59
N ASN A 33 7.47 -10.14 -16.57
CA ASN A 33 7.03 -9.29 -17.68
C ASN A 33 5.92 -8.30 -17.28
N ASP A 34 5.21 -8.56 -16.19
CA ASP A 34 4.13 -7.72 -15.63
C ASP A 34 4.66 -6.74 -14.55
N VAL A 35 5.96 -6.79 -14.25
CA VAL A 35 6.66 -5.88 -13.32
C VAL A 35 6.53 -4.41 -13.70
N MET A 36 6.21 -4.09 -14.96
CA MET A 36 5.97 -2.71 -15.43
C MET A 36 4.49 -2.31 -15.47
N HIS A 37 3.57 -3.21 -15.14
CA HIS A 37 2.13 -2.95 -15.18
C HIS A 37 1.50 -3.25 -13.81
N HIS A 38 0.91 -4.43 -13.60
CA HIS A 38 0.10 -4.68 -12.39
C HIS A 38 0.96 -4.74 -11.13
N GLU A 39 2.06 -5.49 -11.18
CA GLU A 39 2.92 -5.71 -10.03
C GLU A 39 3.61 -4.42 -9.55
N PHE A 40 3.90 -3.50 -10.48
CA PHE A 40 4.45 -2.17 -10.16
C PHE A 40 3.50 -1.37 -9.28
N PHE A 41 2.25 -1.21 -9.73
CA PHE A 41 1.27 -0.40 -9.04
C PHE A 41 0.84 -1.05 -7.72
N GLU A 42 0.67 -2.37 -7.70
CA GLU A 42 0.44 -3.15 -6.49
C GLU A 42 1.49 -2.86 -5.42
N ALA A 43 2.77 -3.00 -5.78
CA ALA A 43 3.89 -2.77 -4.88
C ALA A 43 3.94 -1.31 -4.41
N ILE A 44 3.78 -0.34 -5.32
CA ILE A 44 3.82 1.08 -4.97
C ILE A 44 2.70 1.44 -4.00
N PHE A 45 1.45 1.09 -4.30
CA PHE A 45 0.33 1.49 -3.46
C PHE A 45 0.41 0.84 -2.09
N PHE A 46 0.77 -0.45 -2.04
CA PHE A 46 0.94 -1.16 -0.78
C PHE A 46 2.07 -0.59 0.07
N THR A 47 3.26 -0.39 -0.52
CA THR A 47 4.44 0.10 0.21
C THR A 47 4.32 1.57 0.60
N ALA A 48 3.75 2.43 -0.26
CA ALA A 48 3.48 3.82 0.06
C ALA A 48 2.48 3.95 1.21
N GLY A 49 1.40 3.15 1.19
CA GLY A 49 0.41 3.12 2.27
C GLY A 49 1.01 2.67 3.60
N LEU A 50 1.80 1.58 3.60
CA LEU A 50 2.52 1.12 4.79
C LEU A 50 3.50 2.16 5.35
N THR A 51 4.30 2.75 4.46
CA THR A 51 5.29 3.77 4.85
C THR A 51 4.60 4.98 5.47
N LEU A 52 3.51 5.46 4.87
CA LEU A 52 2.75 6.58 5.39
C LEU A 52 2.11 6.26 6.75
N LEU A 53 1.59 5.04 6.93
CA LEU A 53 1.04 4.60 8.20
C LEU A 53 2.12 4.61 9.29
N ILE A 54 3.28 4.01 9.02
CA ILE A 54 4.41 3.95 9.96
C ILE A 54 4.91 5.35 10.31
N ALA A 55 5.05 6.23 9.31
CA ALA A 55 5.49 7.60 9.51
C ALA A 55 4.49 8.40 10.38
N THR A 56 3.19 8.25 10.12
CA THR A 56 2.12 8.91 10.88
C THR A 56 2.10 8.44 12.33
N HIS A 57 2.20 7.12 12.56
CA HIS A 57 2.29 6.55 13.90
C HIS A 57 3.55 6.99 14.65
N SER A 58 4.70 7.00 13.97
CA SER A 58 5.99 7.42 14.55
C SER A 58 5.94 8.89 14.98
N LYS A 59 5.39 9.76 14.13
CA LYS A 59 5.21 11.18 14.44
C LYS A 59 4.31 11.37 15.66
N ARG A 60 3.13 10.74 15.68
CA ARG A 60 2.16 10.81 16.79
C ARG A 60 2.75 10.31 18.11
N ARG A 61 3.60 9.28 18.08
CA ARG A 61 4.31 8.78 19.25
C ARG A 61 5.35 9.78 19.77
N GLY A 62 6.10 10.43 18.87
CA GLY A 62 7.06 11.47 19.24
C GLY A 62 6.43 12.71 19.87
N GLU A 63 5.24 13.11 19.40
CA GLU A 63 4.47 14.23 19.98
C GLU A 63 3.94 13.91 21.39
N LYS A 64 3.59 12.66 21.68
CA LYS A 64 3.11 12.24 23.03
C LYS A 64 4.21 12.14 24.09
N LEU A 65 5.47 12.06 23.68
CA LEU A 65 6.64 11.93 24.58
C LEU A 65 7.32 13.27 24.88
N LYS A 66 6.85 14.35 24.26
CA LYS A 66 7.25 15.74 24.55
C LYS A 66 6.25 16.37 25.50
#